data_AF-A0A6P5IVE4-F1
#
_entry.id   AF-A0A6P5IVE4-F1
#
_cell.length_a   1.000
_cell.length_b   1.000
_cell.length_c   1.000
_cell.angle_alpha   90.00
_cell.angle_beta   90.00
_cell.angle_gamma   90.00
#
_symmetry.space_group_name_H-M   'P 1'
#
loop_
_entity.id
_entity.type
_entity.pdbx_description
1 polymer ?
#
loop_
_entity_poly.entity_id
_entity_poly.type
_entity_poly.pdbx_seq_one_letter_code
_entity_poly.pdbx_strand_id
1 'polypeptide(L)'
;MHGRLKVRTTDEQAEAKRVEREQKLKLYREATEAIFQKRQEGHLDESVLELTSQILGANPDFATMWNCRREVLMHLETQKSPEEFATLVAAELGFLESCLRVNPKSYGTWHHRCWLLGRLPEPNWTRELELCAKFLEADERNFHCWDYRRFVAQKAPVPPAEELAFTDSLITRNFSNYSSWHYRSCLLPKLQSLSDSQPPGRLPEDILLRELELVQNAFFTDPNDQSAWFYHRWLLGRADPKDAIRCLHVSRNEACLTVCFSRPIIVSPGMETLMLFVDRAPLPVEWRTPDGRNRPNYVWLCDLPTDSFNGQSPQHSFSLMWGDVQKECVLYQGLKESWCQDSATDEQLFRMELSMEKSTVLQSELESCKELQDLEPDNKWCLLTIILLLRALDPLVYEKDTLKYFQTLKVADPMRTAYLDDLRSKFLMENYILKMEYADVRVLDLSRKDLTVLCHLDQLLLVTHLNLSHNLLRSLPPALAMLRCLEVLQVDGNAIESVEGVVNLPRLQELSLCDNSLQHPLALQTLASCPKLSLLSLERNPLCQLEAAPEELRAMLPNVDRILT
;
A
#
# COMPACT_ATOMS: atom_id res chain seq x y z
N MET A 1 -12.88 -28.15 4.49
CA MET A 1 -14.26 -27.71 4.81
C MET A 1 -15.01 -27.06 3.63
N HIS A 2 -14.43 -26.93 2.44
CA HIS A 2 -15.05 -26.19 1.32
C HIS A 2 -15.77 -27.11 0.33
N GLY A 3 -16.76 -26.57 -0.40
CA GLY A 3 -17.40 -27.21 -1.55
C GLY A 3 -18.29 -28.42 -1.27
N ARG A 4 -18.56 -28.76 0.01
CA ARG A 4 -19.44 -29.90 0.33
C ARG A 4 -20.90 -29.55 0.12
N LEU A 5 -21.44 -29.95 -1.04
CA LEU A 5 -22.87 -29.89 -1.34
C LEU A 5 -23.66 -30.70 -0.31
N LYS A 6 -24.72 -30.08 0.23
CA LYS A 6 -25.66 -30.77 1.12
C LYS A 6 -26.54 -31.70 0.30
N VAL A 7 -26.14 -32.96 0.19
CA VAL A 7 -26.93 -34.00 -0.49
C VAL A 7 -27.99 -34.54 0.48
N ARG A 8 -29.26 -34.56 0.08
CA ARG A 8 -30.31 -35.28 0.81
C ARG A 8 -30.12 -36.78 0.57
N THR A 9 -29.65 -37.51 1.57
CA THR A 9 -29.51 -38.97 1.53
C THR A 9 -30.65 -39.62 2.31
N THR A 10 -31.06 -40.82 1.92
CA THR A 10 -32.00 -41.64 2.72
C THR A 10 -31.33 -42.10 4.01
N ASP A 11 -32.12 -42.42 5.03
CA ASP A 11 -31.60 -42.84 6.34
C ASP A 11 -30.72 -44.09 6.24
N GLU A 12 -31.07 -45.05 5.39
CA GLU A 12 -30.27 -46.25 5.12
C GLU A 12 -28.90 -45.93 4.48
N GLN A 13 -28.85 -44.99 3.53
CA GLN A 13 -27.59 -44.57 2.91
C GLN A 13 -26.72 -43.74 3.86
N ALA A 14 -27.35 -42.97 4.76
CA ALA A 14 -26.66 -42.22 5.80
C ALA A 14 -26.02 -43.16 6.83
N GLU A 15 -26.76 -44.20 7.23
CA GLU A 15 -26.30 -45.23 8.16
C GLU A 15 -25.14 -46.04 7.58
N ALA A 16 -25.25 -46.52 6.34
CA ALA A 16 -24.17 -47.24 5.66
C ALA A 16 -22.88 -46.41 5.57
N LYS A 17 -22.99 -45.11 5.21
CA LYS A 17 -21.85 -44.18 5.19
C LYS A 17 -21.30 -43.90 6.59
N ARG A 18 -22.12 -43.96 7.65
CA ARG A 18 -21.66 -43.78 9.03
C ARG A 18 -20.79 -44.96 9.46
N VAL A 19 -21.27 -46.18 9.24
CA VAL A 19 -20.54 -47.42 9.58
C VAL A 19 -19.20 -47.48 8.84
N GLU A 20 -19.19 -47.16 7.54
CA GLU A 20 -17.94 -47.12 6.75
C GLU A 20 -16.93 -46.08 7.30
N ARG A 21 -17.41 -44.90 7.70
CA ARG A 21 -16.57 -43.85 8.29
C ARG A 21 -16.04 -44.24 9.66
N GLU A 22 -16.85 -44.89 10.49
CA GLU A 22 -16.43 -45.37 11.82
C GLU A 22 -15.32 -46.43 11.71
N GLN A 23 -15.43 -47.36 10.76
CA GLN A 23 -14.38 -48.35 10.49
C GLN A 23 -13.08 -47.67 10.03
N LYS A 24 -13.16 -46.73 9.07
CA LYS A 24 -12.00 -45.97 8.61
C LYS A 24 -11.37 -45.13 9.74
N LEU A 25 -12.20 -44.53 10.60
CA LEU A 25 -11.74 -43.75 11.73
C LEU A 25 -11.03 -44.60 12.77
N LYS A 26 -11.51 -45.82 13.02
CA LYS A 26 -10.86 -46.78 13.93
C LYS A 26 -9.43 -47.10 13.45
N LEU A 27 -9.28 -47.50 12.18
CA LEU A 27 -7.97 -47.77 11.58
C LEU A 27 -7.05 -46.55 11.62
N TYR A 28 -7.60 -45.37 11.37
CA TYR A 28 -6.86 -44.10 11.44
C TYR A 28 -6.31 -43.83 12.85
N ARG A 29 -7.12 -44.07 13.90
CA ARG A 29 -6.72 -43.88 15.30
C ARG A 29 -5.65 -44.88 15.71
N GLU A 30 -5.84 -46.16 15.40
CA GLU A 30 -4.88 -47.22 15.72
C GLU A 30 -3.52 -46.95 15.06
N ALA A 31 -3.50 -46.57 13.76
CA ALA A 31 -2.27 -46.20 13.07
C ALA A 31 -1.61 -44.95 13.70
N THR A 32 -2.40 -43.94 14.09
CA THR A 32 -1.90 -42.71 14.70
C THR A 32 -1.23 -43.00 16.06
N GLU A 33 -1.88 -43.79 16.90
CA GLU A 33 -1.35 -44.19 18.21
C GLU A 33 -0.05 -44.98 18.07
N ALA A 34 0.01 -45.94 17.14
CA ALA A 34 1.20 -46.73 16.87
C ALA A 34 2.40 -45.86 16.42
N ILE A 35 2.16 -44.84 15.57
CA ILE A 35 3.20 -43.90 15.16
C ILE A 35 3.73 -43.09 16.35
N PHE A 36 2.85 -42.60 17.21
CA PHE A 36 3.27 -41.82 18.37
C PHE A 36 4.05 -42.66 19.37
N GLN A 37 3.63 -43.90 19.61
CA GLN A 37 4.36 -44.82 20.46
C GLN A 37 5.76 -45.10 19.90
N LYS A 38 5.87 -45.44 18.61
CA LYS A 38 7.17 -45.66 17.95
C LYS A 38 8.08 -44.45 18.05
N ARG A 39 7.54 -43.25 17.80
CA ARG A 39 8.29 -42.00 17.93
C ARG A 39 8.77 -41.76 19.36
N GLN A 40 7.93 -42.04 20.37
CA GLN A 40 8.28 -41.88 21.78
C GLN A 40 9.37 -42.88 22.22
N GLU A 41 9.34 -44.10 21.70
CA GLU A 41 10.35 -45.14 21.94
C GLU A 41 11.65 -44.92 21.15
N GLY A 42 11.69 -43.94 20.24
CA GLY A 42 12.86 -43.64 19.41
C GLY A 42 13.04 -44.58 18.22
N HIS A 43 12.01 -45.34 17.85
CA HIS A 43 12.01 -46.21 16.66
C HIS A 43 11.84 -45.38 15.37
N LEU A 44 12.97 -45.02 14.75
CA LEU A 44 13.04 -44.16 13.55
C LEU A 44 13.33 -44.97 12.27
N ASP A 45 12.44 -45.89 11.90
CA ASP A 45 12.61 -46.83 10.79
C ASP A 45 11.50 -46.71 9.71
N GLU A 46 11.62 -47.48 8.63
CA GLU A 46 10.66 -47.46 7.50
C GLU A 46 9.23 -47.83 7.91
N SER A 47 9.01 -48.54 9.02
CA SER A 47 7.65 -48.86 9.47
C SER A 47 6.86 -47.59 9.85
N VAL A 48 7.54 -46.55 10.34
CA VAL A 48 6.92 -45.24 10.60
C VAL A 48 6.58 -44.55 9.28
N LEU A 49 7.39 -44.71 8.22
CA LEU A 49 7.07 -44.19 6.89
C LEU A 49 5.85 -44.89 6.30
N GLU A 50 5.72 -46.21 6.46
CA GLU A 50 4.53 -46.94 5.99
C GLU A 50 3.28 -46.48 6.73
N LEU A 51 3.30 -46.44 8.07
CA LEU A 51 2.14 -46.02 8.87
C LEU A 51 1.73 -44.57 8.58
N THR A 52 2.69 -43.65 8.53
CA THR A 52 2.39 -42.23 8.22
C THR A 52 1.86 -42.05 6.80
N SER A 53 2.24 -42.91 5.84
CA SER A 53 1.74 -42.85 4.46
C SER A 53 0.24 -43.17 4.36
N GLN A 54 -0.25 -44.11 5.17
CA GLN A 54 -1.68 -44.45 5.24
C GLN A 54 -2.51 -43.28 5.74
N ILE A 55 -1.99 -42.55 6.73
CA ILE A 55 -2.64 -41.38 7.32
C ILE A 55 -2.61 -40.19 6.37
N LEU A 56 -1.42 -39.83 5.88
CA LEU A 56 -1.21 -38.65 5.04
C LEU A 56 -1.79 -38.81 3.63
N GLY A 57 -1.85 -40.04 3.12
CA GLY A 57 -2.53 -40.35 1.85
C GLY A 57 -4.05 -40.09 1.92
N ALA A 58 -4.65 -40.12 3.11
CA ALA A 58 -6.06 -39.77 3.30
C ALA A 58 -6.26 -38.33 3.79
N ASN A 59 -5.35 -37.84 4.64
CA ASN A 59 -5.39 -36.50 5.22
C ASN A 59 -3.98 -35.90 5.25
N PRO A 60 -3.54 -35.26 4.15
CA PRO A 60 -2.20 -34.69 4.06
C PRO A 60 -1.99 -33.46 4.96
N ASP A 61 -3.04 -32.93 5.56
CA ASP A 61 -2.99 -31.77 6.46
C ASP A 61 -2.66 -32.14 7.91
N PHE A 62 -2.46 -33.43 8.23
CA PHE A 62 -1.97 -33.82 9.56
C PHE A 62 -0.47 -33.53 9.70
N ALA A 63 -0.17 -32.26 9.99
CA ALA A 63 1.18 -31.70 10.00
C ALA A 63 2.21 -32.50 10.84
N THR A 64 1.80 -33.04 11.99
CA THR A 64 2.70 -33.81 12.86
C THR A 64 3.27 -35.05 12.17
N MET A 65 2.50 -35.69 11.29
CA MET A 65 2.98 -36.87 10.55
C MET A 65 4.13 -36.50 9.60
N TRP A 66 4.11 -35.30 8.99
CA TRP A 66 5.25 -34.81 8.22
C TRP A 66 6.48 -34.54 9.08
N ASN A 67 6.34 -34.16 10.35
CA ASN A 67 7.46 -34.05 11.29
C ASN A 67 8.07 -35.43 11.55
N CYS A 68 7.23 -36.44 11.86
CA CYS A 68 7.68 -37.81 12.08
C CYS A 68 8.46 -38.34 10.86
N ARG A 69 7.94 -38.12 9.65
CA ARG A 69 8.64 -38.52 8.41
C ARG A 69 10.00 -37.86 8.27
N ARG A 70 10.12 -36.56 8.57
CA ARG A 70 11.42 -35.86 8.53
C ARG A 70 12.42 -36.47 9.49
N GLU A 71 12.01 -36.77 10.73
CA GLU A 71 12.88 -37.40 11.73
C GLU A 71 13.42 -38.74 11.25
N VAL A 72 12.54 -39.57 10.69
CA VAL A 72 12.92 -40.88 10.13
C VAL A 72 13.84 -40.73 8.93
N LEU A 73 13.51 -39.87 7.97
CA LEU A 73 14.35 -39.65 6.78
C LEU A 73 15.74 -39.13 7.15
N MET A 74 15.85 -38.21 8.11
CA MET A 74 17.15 -37.74 8.62
C MET A 74 17.95 -38.85 9.31
N HIS A 75 17.27 -39.75 10.03
CA HIS A 75 17.94 -40.91 10.65
C HIS A 75 18.45 -41.88 9.58
N LEU A 76 17.61 -42.26 8.62
CA LEU A 76 17.95 -43.21 7.57
C LEU A 76 19.04 -42.69 6.62
N GLU A 77 19.13 -41.37 6.41
CA GLU A 77 20.20 -40.73 5.63
C GLU A 77 21.60 -41.05 6.20
N THR A 78 21.72 -41.22 7.52
CA THR A 78 23.00 -41.56 8.18
C THR A 78 23.34 -43.05 8.16
N GLN A 79 22.36 -43.92 7.86
CA GLN A 79 22.51 -45.38 7.94
C GLN A 79 22.58 -46.06 6.58
N LYS A 80 21.92 -45.50 5.57
CA LYS A 80 21.83 -46.10 4.22
C LYS A 80 22.92 -45.60 3.30
N SER A 81 23.24 -46.40 2.29
CA SER A 81 24.10 -45.96 1.21
C SER A 81 23.42 -44.84 0.39
N PRO A 82 24.18 -44.00 -0.32
CA PRO A 82 23.62 -42.94 -1.16
C PRO A 82 22.60 -43.44 -2.20
N GLU A 83 22.81 -44.63 -2.77
CA GLU A 83 21.92 -45.24 -3.77
C GLU A 83 20.58 -45.69 -3.16
N GLU A 84 20.64 -46.32 -1.98
CA GLU A 84 19.43 -46.73 -1.24
C GLU A 84 18.64 -45.51 -0.77
N PHE A 85 19.33 -44.49 -0.25
CA PHE A 85 18.69 -43.26 0.17
C PHE A 85 18.07 -42.50 -1.02
N ALA A 86 18.73 -42.45 -2.17
CA ALA A 86 18.16 -41.88 -3.39
C ALA A 86 16.85 -42.59 -3.82
N THR A 87 16.78 -43.91 -3.64
CA THR A 87 15.55 -44.69 -3.91
C THR A 87 14.42 -44.30 -2.95
N LEU A 88 14.72 -44.10 -1.66
CA LEU A 88 13.75 -43.61 -0.68
C LEU A 88 13.27 -42.19 -1.01
N VAL A 89 14.17 -41.29 -1.41
CA VAL A 89 13.83 -39.93 -1.83
C VAL A 89 12.89 -39.95 -3.04
N ALA A 90 13.16 -40.80 -4.03
CA ALA A 90 12.29 -40.93 -5.21
C ALA A 90 10.87 -41.41 -4.83
N ALA A 91 10.78 -42.38 -3.91
CA ALA A 91 9.50 -42.83 -3.35
C ALA A 91 8.79 -41.72 -2.58
N GLU A 92 9.52 -40.94 -1.77
CA GLU A 92 8.98 -39.80 -1.01
C GLU A 92 8.41 -38.72 -1.94
N LEU A 93 9.12 -38.37 -3.02
CA LEU A 93 8.66 -37.40 -4.00
C LEU A 93 7.38 -37.86 -4.72
N GLY A 94 7.27 -39.16 -5.04
CA GLY A 94 6.05 -39.74 -5.61
C GLY A 94 4.88 -39.79 -4.61
N PHE A 95 5.17 -40.03 -3.34
CA PHE A 95 4.17 -39.98 -2.26
C PHE A 95 3.63 -38.57 -2.04
N LEU A 96 4.52 -37.57 -2.00
CA LEU A 96 4.16 -36.15 -1.91
C LEU A 96 3.27 -35.71 -3.07
N GLU A 97 3.60 -36.11 -4.30
CA GLU A 97 2.78 -35.82 -5.49
C GLU A 97 1.38 -36.44 -5.38
N SER A 98 1.27 -37.61 -4.76
CA SER A 98 -0.02 -38.26 -4.47
C SER A 98 -0.81 -37.52 -3.39
N CYS A 99 -0.15 -37.06 -2.32
CA CYS A 99 -0.75 -36.22 -1.28
C CYS A 99 -1.24 -34.87 -1.83
N LEU A 100 -0.47 -34.25 -2.73
CA LEU A 100 -0.86 -33.00 -3.39
C LEU A 100 -2.08 -33.18 -4.31
N ARG A 101 -2.26 -34.36 -4.91
CA ARG A 101 -3.50 -34.68 -5.66
C ARG A 101 -4.72 -34.82 -4.74
N VAL A 102 -4.53 -35.23 -3.49
CA VAL A 102 -5.60 -35.31 -2.48
C VAL A 102 -5.99 -33.92 -1.99
N ASN A 103 -5.01 -33.10 -1.64
CA ASN A 103 -5.22 -31.69 -1.32
C ASN A 103 -4.10 -30.81 -1.91
N PRO A 104 -4.32 -30.16 -3.06
CA PRO A 104 -3.31 -29.33 -3.71
C PRO A 104 -3.01 -28.03 -2.95
N LYS A 105 -3.76 -27.76 -1.87
CA LYS A 105 -3.63 -26.60 -0.98
C LYS A 105 -3.09 -26.96 0.41
N SER A 106 -2.51 -28.16 0.56
CA SER A 106 -1.89 -28.60 1.81
C SER A 106 -0.54 -27.89 2.04
N TYR A 107 -0.50 -26.98 3.02
CA TYR A 107 0.74 -26.32 3.44
C TYR A 107 1.81 -27.31 3.89
N GLY A 108 1.42 -28.33 4.67
CA GLY A 108 2.35 -29.31 5.23
C GLY A 108 3.05 -30.11 4.13
N THR A 109 2.31 -30.49 3.09
CA THR A 109 2.84 -31.27 1.96
C THR A 109 3.78 -30.44 1.09
N TRP A 110 3.39 -29.23 0.69
CA TRP A 110 4.29 -28.33 -0.06
C TRP A 110 5.57 -28.02 0.72
N HIS A 111 5.44 -27.72 2.01
CA HIS A 111 6.59 -27.44 2.87
C HIS A 111 7.52 -28.66 3.01
N HIS A 112 6.96 -29.87 3.18
CA HIS A 112 7.77 -31.08 3.26
C HIS A 112 8.53 -31.34 1.94
N ARG A 113 7.92 -31.05 0.78
CA ARG A 113 8.60 -31.14 -0.52
C ARG A 113 9.76 -30.13 -0.64
N CYS A 114 9.56 -28.87 -0.21
CA CYS A 114 10.64 -27.87 -0.15
C CYS A 114 11.78 -28.31 0.78
N TRP A 115 11.44 -28.82 1.96
CA TRP A 115 12.43 -29.32 2.93
C TRP A 115 13.27 -30.45 2.33
N LEU A 116 12.65 -31.41 1.65
CA LEU A 116 13.34 -32.55 1.06
C LEU A 116 14.32 -32.08 -0.03
N LEU A 117 13.82 -31.34 -1.03
CA LEU A 117 14.64 -30.86 -2.15
C LEU A 117 15.74 -29.89 -1.72
N GLY A 118 15.50 -29.09 -0.66
CA GLY A 118 16.50 -28.17 -0.12
C GLY A 118 17.72 -28.86 0.51
N ARG A 119 17.64 -30.17 0.76
CA ARG A 119 18.71 -30.99 1.34
C ARG A 119 19.40 -31.92 0.34
N LEU A 120 18.77 -32.20 -0.79
CA LEU A 120 19.36 -33.12 -1.77
C LEU A 120 20.60 -32.48 -2.41
N PRO A 121 21.68 -33.27 -2.61
CA PRO A 121 22.90 -32.76 -3.24
C PRO A 121 22.67 -32.38 -4.70
N GLU A 122 21.92 -33.19 -5.45
CA GLU A 122 21.60 -32.97 -6.87
C GLU A 122 20.08 -33.15 -7.13
N PRO A 123 19.27 -32.13 -6.85
CA PRO A 123 17.82 -32.19 -7.10
C PRO A 123 17.51 -32.12 -8.60
N ASN A 124 16.55 -32.92 -9.07
CA ASN A 124 16.06 -32.84 -10.46
C ASN A 124 15.05 -31.70 -10.60
N TRP A 125 15.54 -30.49 -10.84
CA TRP A 125 14.71 -29.28 -10.95
C TRP A 125 13.78 -29.28 -12.17
N THR A 126 14.17 -29.93 -13.27
CA THR A 126 13.32 -30.06 -14.46
C THR A 126 12.01 -30.76 -14.13
N ARG A 127 12.08 -31.87 -13.38
CA ARG A 127 10.89 -32.57 -12.88
C ARG A 127 9.99 -31.66 -12.04
N GLU A 128 10.58 -30.81 -11.19
CA GLU A 128 9.81 -29.94 -10.31
C GLU A 128 9.13 -28.79 -11.06
N LEU A 129 9.78 -28.25 -12.10
CA LEU A 129 9.16 -27.27 -13.00
C LEU A 129 8.00 -27.89 -13.80
N GLU A 130 8.15 -29.13 -14.28
CA GLU A 130 7.08 -29.88 -14.94
C GLU A 130 5.92 -30.19 -13.99
N LEU A 131 6.22 -30.53 -12.72
CA LEU A 131 5.20 -30.71 -11.69
C LEU A 131 4.43 -29.41 -11.47
N CYS A 132 5.11 -28.26 -11.37
CA CYS A 132 4.46 -26.96 -11.27
C CYS A 132 3.54 -26.70 -12.46
N ALA A 133 3.99 -26.97 -13.69
CA ALA A 133 3.17 -26.80 -14.89
C ALA A 133 1.89 -27.65 -14.84
N LYS A 134 1.99 -28.92 -14.43
CA LYS A 134 0.82 -29.82 -14.29
C LYS A 134 -0.18 -29.33 -13.24
N PHE A 135 0.29 -28.90 -12.07
CA PHE A 135 -0.59 -28.42 -11.00
C PHE A 135 -1.23 -27.07 -11.34
N LEU A 136 -0.53 -26.19 -12.05
CA LEU A 136 -1.07 -24.92 -12.55
C LEU A 136 -1.99 -25.09 -13.75
N GLU A 137 -1.83 -26.14 -14.55
CA GLU A 137 -2.81 -26.48 -15.58
C GLU A 137 -4.15 -26.95 -14.96
N ALA A 138 -4.09 -27.65 -13.83
CA ALA A 138 -5.28 -28.11 -13.11
C ALA A 138 -5.96 -27.02 -12.27
N ASP A 139 -5.18 -26.17 -11.60
CA ASP A 139 -5.65 -24.99 -10.84
C ASP A 139 -4.63 -23.86 -11.00
N GLU A 140 -4.85 -23.03 -12.02
CA GLU A 140 -3.97 -21.91 -12.37
C GLU A 140 -3.90 -20.83 -11.28
N ARG A 141 -4.85 -20.85 -10.35
CA ARG A 141 -4.97 -19.92 -9.22
C ARG A 141 -4.38 -20.49 -7.93
N ASN A 142 -3.78 -21.69 -7.97
CA ASN A 142 -3.15 -22.30 -6.81
C ASN A 142 -1.87 -21.54 -6.41
N PHE A 143 -2.02 -20.60 -5.48
CA PHE A 143 -0.90 -19.77 -5.01
C PHE A 143 0.22 -20.61 -4.36
N HIS A 144 -0.08 -21.76 -3.75
CA HIS A 144 0.94 -22.64 -3.18
C HIS A 144 1.86 -23.20 -4.26
N CYS A 145 1.28 -23.58 -5.41
CA CYS A 145 2.06 -24.06 -6.54
C CYS A 145 2.88 -22.93 -7.18
N TRP A 146 2.34 -21.70 -7.22
CA TRP A 146 3.11 -20.52 -7.65
C TRP A 146 4.27 -20.19 -6.70
N ASP A 147 4.06 -20.26 -5.39
CA ASP A 147 5.11 -20.11 -4.37
C ASP A 147 6.18 -21.19 -4.51
N TYR A 148 5.75 -22.44 -4.70
CA TYR A 148 6.64 -23.55 -4.92
C TYR A 148 7.46 -23.41 -6.21
N ARG A 149 6.83 -22.96 -7.31
CA ARG A 149 7.53 -22.65 -8.56
C ARG A 149 8.60 -21.58 -8.36
N ARG A 150 8.28 -20.50 -7.63
CA ARG A 150 9.25 -19.45 -7.27
C ARG A 150 10.43 -19.99 -6.46
N PHE A 151 10.17 -20.89 -5.51
CA PHE A 151 11.21 -21.60 -4.77
C PHE A 151 12.10 -22.44 -5.70
N VAL A 152 11.51 -23.22 -6.61
CA VAL A 152 12.26 -24.02 -7.59
C VAL A 152 13.09 -23.12 -8.50
N ALA A 153 12.50 -22.07 -9.08
CA ALA A 153 13.20 -21.13 -9.96
C ALA A 153 14.39 -20.47 -9.26
N GLN A 154 14.26 -20.11 -7.98
CA GLN A 154 15.35 -19.55 -7.18
C GLN A 154 16.47 -20.58 -6.90
N LYS A 155 16.12 -21.84 -6.65
CA LYS A 155 17.07 -22.91 -6.33
C LYS A 155 17.76 -23.50 -7.56
N ALA A 156 17.09 -23.50 -8.71
CA ALA A 156 17.55 -23.99 -10.00
C ALA A 156 18.19 -22.91 -10.89
N PRO A 157 18.68 -21.82 -10.26
CA PRO A 157 18.82 -20.46 -10.82
C PRO A 157 18.20 -20.22 -12.22
N VAL A 158 16.89 -20.42 -12.37
CA VAL A 158 16.18 -20.17 -13.63
C VAL A 158 16.20 -18.67 -13.92
N PRO A 159 16.66 -18.23 -15.11
CA PRO A 159 16.65 -16.82 -15.48
C PRO A 159 15.24 -16.21 -15.41
N PRO A 160 15.08 -14.97 -14.91
CA PRO A 160 13.76 -14.33 -14.86
C PRO A 160 13.07 -14.21 -16.23
N ALA A 161 13.83 -14.20 -17.33
CA ALA A 161 13.30 -14.16 -18.69
C ALA A 161 12.57 -15.46 -19.07
N GLU A 162 13.05 -16.62 -18.61
CA GLU A 162 12.38 -17.90 -18.82
C GLU A 162 11.07 -17.99 -18.01
N GLU A 163 11.06 -17.47 -16.78
CA GLU A 163 9.84 -17.38 -15.99
C GLU A 163 8.84 -16.37 -16.58
N LEU A 164 9.31 -15.31 -17.22
CA LEU A 164 8.45 -14.38 -17.95
C LEU A 164 7.81 -15.08 -19.17
N ALA A 165 8.60 -15.82 -19.95
CA ALA A 165 8.09 -16.63 -21.06
C ALA A 165 7.06 -17.68 -20.61
N PHE A 166 7.25 -18.27 -19.42
CA PHE A 166 6.25 -19.14 -18.81
C PHE A 166 4.93 -18.39 -18.56
N THR A 167 4.98 -17.17 -18.01
CA THR A 167 3.76 -16.36 -17.84
C THR A 167 3.11 -15.97 -19.16
N ASP A 168 3.88 -15.68 -20.22
CA ASP A 168 3.35 -15.39 -21.57
C ASP A 168 2.53 -16.56 -22.09
N SER A 169 3.05 -17.79 -21.94
CA SER A 169 2.35 -19.01 -22.38
C SER A 169 1.02 -19.22 -21.65
N LEU A 170 0.97 -18.89 -20.35
CA LEU A 170 -0.23 -19.03 -19.53
C LEU A 170 -1.27 -17.97 -19.87
N ILE A 171 -0.85 -16.71 -20.07
CA ILE A 171 -1.74 -15.60 -20.42
C ILE A 171 -2.34 -15.82 -21.81
N THR A 172 -1.52 -16.26 -22.78
CA THR A 172 -1.99 -16.57 -24.14
C THR A 172 -3.07 -17.67 -24.15
N ARG A 173 -2.97 -18.64 -23.23
CA ARG A 173 -3.98 -19.70 -23.07
C ARG A 173 -5.21 -19.21 -22.29
N ASN A 174 -5.00 -18.40 -21.26
CA ASN A 174 -6.06 -17.85 -20.42
C ASN A 174 -5.65 -16.49 -19.83
N PHE A 175 -6.21 -15.43 -20.41
CA PHE A 175 -5.92 -14.06 -20.00
C PHE A 175 -6.44 -13.73 -18.59
N SER A 176 -7.38 -14.50 -18.03
CA SER A 176 -7.95 -14.30 -16.69
C SER A 176 -7.07 -14.77 -15.52
N ASN A 177 -5.85 -15.21 -15.83
CA ASN A 177 -4.93 -15.72 -14.83
C ASN A 177 -4.24 -14.59 -14.04
N TYR A 178 -4.92 -14.10 -13.00
CA TYR A 178 -4.39 -13.10 -12.06
C TYR A 178 -3.01 -13.46 -11.50
N SER A 179 -2.75 -14.75 -11.24
CA SER A 179 -1.49 -15.18 -10.65
C SER A 179 -0.32 -14.97 -11.61
N SER A 180 -0.54 -15.16 -12.93
CA SER A 180 0.45 -14.86 -13.97
C SER A 180 0.74 -13.37 -14.03
N TRP A 181 -0.29 -12.51 -14.11
CA TRP A 181 -0.12 -11.05 -14.11
C TRP A 181 0.60 -10.54 -12.85
N HIS A 182 0.23 -11.07 -11.69
CA HIS A 182 0.92 -10.77 -10.44
C HIS A 182 2.40 -11.18 -10.52
N TYR A 183 2.70 -12.36 -11.05
CA TYR A 183 4.09 -12.81 -11.15
C TYR A 183 4.92 -11.93 -12.10
N ARG A 184 4.34 -11.49 -13.23
CA ARG A 184 4.97 -10.48 -14.11
C ARG A 184 5.33 -9.20 -13.36
N SER A 185 4.41 -8.69 -12.52
CA SER A 185 4.67 -7.48 -11.72
C SER A 185 5.87 -7.60 -10.78
N CYS A 186 6.27 -8.83 -10.41
CA CYS A 186 7.46 -9.12 -9.62
C CYS A 186 8.70 -9.47 -10.46
N LEU A 187 8.54 -9.98 -11.67
CA LEU A 187 9.63 -10.40 -12.56
C LEU A 187 10.20 -9.21 -13.34
N LEU A 188 9.33 -8.36 -13.91
CA LEU A 188 9.73 -7.25 -14.76
C LEU A 188 10.70 -6.28 -14.07
N PRO A 189 10.51 -5.89 -12.79
CA PRO A 189 11.49 -5.05 -12.10
C PRO A 189 12.85 -5.74 -11.85
N LYS A 190 12.89 -7.08 -11.78
CA LYS A 190 14.12 -7.86 -11.53
C LYS A 190 14.97 -8.09 -12.77
N LEU A 191 14.37 -8.03 -13.95
CA LEU A 191 15.07 -8.14 -15.23
C LEU A 191 16.01 -6.95 -15.50
N GLN A 192 16.05 -5.99 -14.58
CA GLN A 192 16.69 -4.70 -14.79
C GLN A 192 17.70 -4.43 -13.68
N SER A 193 18.91 -4.05 -14.07
CA SER A 193 19.77 -3.25 -13.20
C SER A 193 19.12 -1.88 -13.09
N LEU A 194 18.71 -1.49 -11.89
CA LEU A 194 18.22 -0.15 -11.59
C LEU A 194 19.32 0.86 -12.00
N SER A 195 19.23 1.41 -13.21
CA SER A 195 20.01 2.58 -13.59
C SER A 195 19.33 3.76 -12.93
N ASP A 196 20.04 4.46 -12.05
CA ASP A 196 19.54 5.59 -11.27
C ASP A 196 19.06 6.80 -12.11
N SER A 197 19.25 6.74 -13.42
CA SER A 197 18.96 7.82 -14.38
C SER A 197 17.64 7.69 -15.15
N GLN A 198 16.83 6.66 -14.91
CA GLN A 198 15.55 6.50 -15.64
C GLN A 198 14.43 7.33 -14.97
N PRO A 199 13.54 7.94 -15.78
CA PRO A 199 12.43 8.77 -15.29
C PRO A 199 11.49 8.00 -14.37
N PRO A 200 10.67 8.69 -13.55
CA PRO A 200 9.82 8.07 -12.55
C PRO A 200 8.69 7.25 -13.18
N GLY A 201 8.97 5.98 -13.50
CA GLY A 201 8.01 4.99 -13.97
C GLY A 201 8.24 3.64 -13.29
N ARG A 202 7.21 2.77 -13.24
CA ARG A 202 7.39 1.41 -12.70
C ARG A 202 8.30 0.55 -13.56
N LEU A 203 8.32 0.82 -14.86
CA LEU A 203 9.04 0.08 -15.88
C LEU A 203 9.66 1.08 -16.87
N PRO A 204 10.80 0.74 -17.50
CA PRO A 204 11.32 1.42 -18.67
C PRO A 204 10.22 1.54 -19.73
N GLU A 205 10.23 2.66 -20.43
CA GLU A 205 9.12 3.03 -21.31
C GLU A 205 8.87 2.00 -22.41
N ASP A 206 9.92 1.47 -23.03
CA ASP A 206 9.82 0.46 -24.09
C ASP A 206 9.13 -0.83 -23.63
N ILE A 207 9.42 -1.27 -22.40
CA ILE A 207 8.78 -2.44 -21.78
C ILE A 207 7.35 -2.09 -21.38
N LEU A 208 7.13 -0.90 -20.81
CA LEU A 208 5.81 -0.44 -20.40
C LEU A 208 4.83 -0.42 -21.58
N LEU A 209 5.24 0.11 -22.74
CA LEU A 209 4.39 0.17 -23.93
C LEU A 209 4.01 -1.22 -24.44
N ARG A 210 4.94 -2.19 -24.40
CA ARG A 210 4.67 -3.59 -24.76
C ARG A 210 3.69 -4.25 -23.78
N GLU A 211 3.85 -3.99 -22.48
CA GLU A 211 2.95 -4.53 -21.46
C GLU A 211 1.55 -3.91 -21.54
N LEU A 212 1.45 -2.62 -21.88
CA LEU A 212 0.19 -1.93 -22.13
C LEU A 212 -0.56 -2.56 -23.31
N GLU A 213 0.11 -2.80 -24.44
CA GLU A 213 -0.48 -3.51 -25.59
C GLU A 213 -0.91 -4.95 -25.22
N LEU A 214 -0.08 -5.67 -24.46
CA LEU A 214 -0.39 -7.03 -24.01
C LEU A 214 -1.66 -7.07 -23.14
N VAL A 215 -1.75 -6.19 -22.14
CA VAL A 215 -2.91 -6.15 -21.24
C VAL A 215 -4.16 -5.59 -21.94
N GLN A 216 -3.98 -4.69 -22.90
CA GLN A 216 -5.05 -4.17 -23.75
C GLN A 216 -5.75 -5.31 -24.49
N ASN A 217 -4.98 -6.17 -25.17
CA ASN A 217 -5.52 -7.33 -25.85
C ASN A 217 -6.30 -8.27 -24.91
N ALA A 218 -5.85 -8.42 -23.66
CA ALA A 218 -6.51 -9.25 -22.67
C ALA A 218 -7.91 -8.72 -22.30
N PHE A 219 -8.02 -7.46 -21.87
CA PHE A 219 -9.30 -6.93 -21.40
C PHE A 219 -10.26 -6.52 -22.52
N PHE A 220 -9.81 -6.32 -23.76
CA PHE A 220 -10.73 -6.18 -24.90
C PHE A 220 -11.24 -7.53 -25.41
N THR A 221 -10.51 -8.62 -25.17
CA THR A 221 -10.97 -9.98 -25.50
C THR A 221 -12.02 -10.47 -24.50
N ASP A 222 -11.81 -10.22 -23.21
CA ASP A 222 -12.80 -10.47 -22.15
C ASP A 222 -12.92 -9.25 -21.21
N PRO A 223 -13.84 -8.30 -21.52
CA PRO A 223 -14.09 -7.11 -20.71
C PRO A 223 -14.47 -7.37 -19.26
N ASN A 224 -14.97 -8.57 -18.95
CA ASN A 224 -15.39 -8.94 -17.60
C ASN A 224 -14.23 -9.47 -16.74
N ASP A 225 -13.10 -9.82 -17.35
CA ASP A 225 -11.93 -10.25 -16.59
C ASP A 225 -11.26 -9.08 -15.87
N GLN A 226 -11.47 -9.04 -14.55
CA GLN A 226 -10.85 -8.03 -13.69
C GLN A 226 -9.31 -8.09 -13.64
N SER A 227 -8.69 -9.25 -13.94
CA SER A 227 -7.26 -9.43 -13.69
C SER A 227 -6.38 -8.55 -14.57
N ALA A 228 -6.71 -8.47 -15.85
CA ALA A 228 -6.08 -7.56 -16.80
C ALA A 228 -6.25 -6.09 -16.38
N TRP A 229 -7.47 -5.68 -15.98
CA TRP A 229 -7.72 -4.30 -15.52
C TRP A 229 -6.90 -3.90 -14.28
N PHE A 230 -6.74 -4.81 -13.30
CA PHE A 230 -5.90 -4.56 -12.14
C PHE A 230 -4.42 -4.43 -12.51
N TYR A 231 -3.95 -5.26 -13.44
CA TYR A 231 -2.57 -5.18 -13.94
C TYR A 231 -2.33 -3.90 -14.74
N HIS A 232 -3.27 -3.50 -15.60
CA HIS A 232 -3.24 -2.23 -16.34
C HIS A 232 -3.17 -1.03 -15.38
N ARG A 233 -4.01 -1.02 -14.34
CA ARG A 233 -3.93 -0.01 -13.28
C ARG A 233 -2.56 0.03 -12.60
N TRP A 234 -1.92 -1.13 -12.42
CA TRP A 234 -0.56 -1.19 -11.88
C TRP A 234 0.45 -0.58 -12.86
N LEU A 235 0.37 -0.89 -14.16
CA LEU A 235 1.23 -0.31 -15.22
C LEU A 235 1.12 1.21 -15.31
N LEU A 236 -0.09 1.77 -15.19
CA LEU A 236 -0.32 3.23 -15.11
C LEU A 236 0.11 3.84 -13.78
N GLY A 237 0.35 3.01 -12.77
CA GLY A 237 0.83 3.43 -11.47
C GLY A 237 2.27 3.92 -11.48
N ARG A 238 2.68 4.53 -10.36
CA ARG A 238 4.03 5.05 -10.16
C ARG A 238 4.88 4.05 -9.38
N ALA A 239 6.19 4.10 -9.58
CA ALA A 239 7.12 3.42 -8.68
C ALA A 239 6.96 3.97 -7.25
N ASP A 240 7.37 3.17 -6.26
CA ASP A 240 7.39 3.65 -4.88
C ASP A 240 8.36 4.85 -4.79
N PRO A 241 7.95 5.98 -4.19
CA PRO A 241 8.83 7.14 -4.07
C PRO A 241 10.10 6.75 -3.33
N LYS A 242 11.26 7.14 -3.87
CA LYS A 242 12.53 7.01 -3.15
C LYS A 242 12.48 7.83 -1.85
N ASP A 243 13.35 7.48 -0.92
CA ASP A 243 13.60 8.29 0.27
C ASP A 243 13.98 9.70 -0.19
N ALA A 244 13.17 10.69 0.18
CA ALA A 244 13.37 12.09 -0.18
C ALA A 244 12.97 13.00 0.98
N ILE A 245 13.72 14.09 1.14
CA ILE A 245 13.27 15.25 1.91
C ILE A 245 12.36 16.04 0.98
N ARG A 246 11.08 16.19 1.29
CA ARG A 246 10.10 16.90 0.43
C ARG A 246 10.16 18.39 0.62
N CYS A 247 10.26 18.85 1.86
CA CYS A 247 10.27 20.27 2.16
C CYS A 247 11.19 20.54 3.34
N LEU A 248 11.96 21.61 3.24
CA LEU A 248 12.72 22.22 4.32
C LEU A 248 12.21 23.66 4.46
N HIS A 249 11.75 24.04 5.65
CA HIS A 249 11.24 25.39 5.93
C HIS A 249 11.89 25.92 7.20
N VAL A 250 12.32 27.18 7.16
CA VAL A 250 12.93 27.87 8.29
C VAL A 250 12.12 29.12 8.59
N SER A 251 11.74 29.28 9.85
CA SER A 251 11.02 30.45 10.36
C SER A 251 11.88 31.21 11.36
N ARG A 252 12.20 32.46 11.04
CA ARG A 252 12.94 33.37 11.95
C ARG A 252 12.12 33.72 13.18
N ASN A 253 10.82 33.97 13.00
CA ASN A 253 9.93 34.39 14.09
C ASN A 253 9.71 33.29 15.13
N GLU A 254 9.62 32.03 14.68
CA GLU A 254 9.46 30.89 15.57
C GLU A 254 10.80 30.30 16.02
N ALA A 255 11.92 30.85 15.53
CA ALA A 255 13.26 30.29 15.67
C ALA A 255 13.28 28.77 15.45
N CYS A 256 12.66 28.31 14.36
CA CYS A 256 12.38 26.89 14.15
C CYS A 256 12.62 26.48 12.70
N LEU A 257 13.18 25.28 12.53
CA LEU A 257 13.31 24.59 11.25
C LEU A 257 12.36 23.39 11.23
N THR A 258 11.58 23.28 10.17
CA THR A 258 10.67 22.16 9.91
C THR A 258 11.12 21.42 8.65
N VAL A 259 11.11 20.10 8.71
CA VAL A 259 11.34 19.21 7.57
C VAL A 259 10.13 18.30 7.35
N CYS A 260 9.79 18.06 6.08
CA CYS A 260 8.84 17.02 5.66
C CYS A 260 9.55 15.96 4.80
N PHE A 261 9.24 14.69 5.02
CA PHE A 261 9.81 13.54 4.30
C PHE A 261 8.79 12.88 3.37
N SER A 262 9.26 12.08 2.40
CA SER A 262 8.40 11.35 1.46
C SER A 262 7.63 10.18 2.09
N ARG A 263 8.05 9.74 3.28
CA ARG A 263 7.39 8.69 4.09
C ARG A 263 7.53 9.00 5.58
N PRO A 264 6.73 8.35 6.45
CA PRO A 264 6.92 8.48 7.89
C PRO A 264 8.30 7.93 8.30
N ILE A 265 9.06 8.71 9.06
CA ILE A 265 10.32 8.28 9.67
C ILE A 265 10.29 8.46 11.18
N ILE A 266 11.15 7.72 11.87
CA ILE A 266 11.46 7.94 13.28
C ILE A 266 12.86 8.55 13.35
N VAL A 267 13.00 9.69 14.02
CA VAL A 267 14.31 10.26 14.35
C VAL A 267 14.61 9.90 15.79
N SER A 268 15.61 9.04 16.01
CA SER A 268 16.09 8.67 17.35
C SER A 268 17.24 9.59 17.79
N PRO A 269 17.42 9.83 19.11
CA PRO A 269 18.60 10.51 19.62
C PRO A 269 19.88 9.79 19.14
N GLY A 270 20.78 10.51 18.47
CA GLY A 270 22.02 9.95 17.92
C GLY A 270 21.87 9.27 16.55
N MET A 271 20.75 9.46 15.84
CA MET A 271 20.63 9.06 14.43
C MET A 271 21.63 9.86 13.57
N GLU A 272 22.80 9.29 13.29
CA GLU A 272 23.87 9.92 12.48
C GLU A 272 23.42 10.23 11.04
N THR A 273 22.29 9.66 10.61
CA THR A 273 21.79 9.87 9.25
C THR A 273 21.02 11.17 9.08
N LEU A 274 20.60 11.90 10.13
CA LEU A 274 19.90 13.19 9.99
C LEU A 274 20.72 14.33 10.60
N MET A 275 21.46 15.05 9.77
CA MET A 275 22.38 16.09 10.20
C MET A 275 22.00 17.46 9.63
N LEU A 276 21.91 18.46 10.51
CA LEU A 276 21.68 19.85 10.14
C LEU A 276 23.01 20.61 10.08
N PHE A 277 23.19 21.40 9.03
CA PHE A 277 24.29 22.32 8.85
C PHE A 277 23.76 23.73 8.70
N VAL A 278 24.32 24.67 9.45
CA VAL A 278 24.06 26.10 9.31
C VAL A 278 25.36 26.77 8.89
N ASP A 279 25.34 27.50 7.77
CA ASP A 279 26.51 28.13 7.17
C ASP A 279 27.69 27.16 7.00
N ARG A 280 27.37 25.93 6.57
CA ARG A 280 28.30 24.79 6.37
C ARG A 280 28.94 24.23 7.66
N ALA A 281 28.58 24.75 8.83
CA ALA A 281 28.97 24.17 10.11
C ALA A 281 27.88 23.23 10.65
N PRO A 282 28.23 22.04 11.17
CA PRO A 282 27.24 21.15 11.76
C PRO A 282 26.62 21.80 13.00
N LEU A 283 25.29 21.78 13.09
CA LEU A 283 24.52 22.28 14.23
C LEU A 283 23.83 21.10 14.92
N PRO A 284 24.26 20.69 16.12
CA PRO A 284 23.55 19.67 16.88
C PRO A 284 22.21 20.22 17.35
N VAL A 285 21.13 19.51 17.02
CA VAL A 285 19.76 19.89 17.38
C VAL A 285 18.98 18.70 17.91
N GLU A 286 17.99 18.99 18.74
CA GLU A 286 17.01 17.98 19.18
C GLU A 286 15.79 18.03 18.26
N TRP A 287 15.54 16.91 17.58
CA TRP A 287 14.40 16.74 16.69
C TRP A 287 13.18 16.30 17.47
N ARG A 288 12.03 16.90 17.14
CA ARG A 288 10.73 16.49 17.66
C ARG A 288 9.66 16.50 16.59
N THR A 289 8.63 15.71 16.83
CA THR A 289 7.37 15.73 16.06
C THR A 289 6.49 16.89 16.53
N PRO A 290 5.55 17.38 15.69
CA PRO A 290 4.61 18.44 16.08
C PRO A 290 3.81 18.12 17.35
N ASP A 291 3.47 16.86 17.60
CA ASP A 291 2.73 16.42 18.80
C ASP A 291 3.64 16.09 20.00
N GLY A 292 4.96 16.18 19.85
CA GLY A 292 5.96 15.88 20.88
C GLY A 292 6.09 14.40 21.24
N ARG A 293 5.36 13.49 20.57
CA ARG A 293 5.35 12.05 20.92
C ARG A 293 6.49 11.26 20.28
N ASN A 294 7.12 11.82 19.25
CA ASN A 294 8.27 11.27 18.52
C ASN A 294 8.04 9.86 17.96
N ARG A 295 6.81 9.62 17.50
CA ARG A 295 6.39 8.41 16.74
C ARG A 295 6.68 8.58 15.24
N PRO A 296 6.56 7.53 14.40
CA PRO A 296 6.70 7.67 12.95
C PRO A 296 5.86 8.84 12.42
N ASN A 297 6.52 9.81 11.80
CA ASN A 297 5.88 11.02 11.30
C ASN A 297 6.57 11.49 10.01
N TYR A 298 5.80 12.12 9.13
CA TYR A 298 6.32 12.77 7.94
C TYR A 298 7.02 14.09 8.27
N VAL A 299 6.62 14.75 9.36
CA VAL A 299 7.13 16.07 9.74
C VAL A 299 7.90 16.00 11.05
N TRP A 300 9.09 16.58 11.02
CA TRP A 300 9.96 16.78 12.16
C TRP A 300 10.41 18.23 12.21
N LEU A 301 10.70 18.72 13.41
CA LEU A 301 11.16 20.08 13.62
C LEU A 301 12.20 20.15 14.72
N CYS A 302 12.99 21.21 14.70
CA CYS A 302 13.94 21.54 15.76
C CYS A 302 13.93 23.03 16.03
N ASP A 303 14.34 23.41 17.25
CA ASP A 303 14.57 24.80 17.59
C ASP A 303 15.97 25.21 17.13
N LEU A 304 16.06 26.43 16.59
CA LEU A 304 17.30 27.03 16.15
C LEU A 304 17.77 28.02 17.22
N PRO A 305 19.06 27.96 17.63
CA PRO A 305 19.60 28.95 18.56
C PRO A 305 19.57 30.34 17.94
N THR A 306 19.44 31.37 18.78
CA THR A 306 19.36 32.77 18.33
C THR A 306 20.57 33.20 17.49
N ASP A 307 21.73 32.59 17.71
CA ASP A 307 22.98 32.87 16.98
C ASP A 307 22.92 32.40 15.52
N SER A 308 22.03 31.46 15.18
CA SER A 308 21.78 31.01 13.80
C SER A 308 21.13 32.07 12.91
N PHE A 309 20.74 33.21 13.49
CA PHE A 309 20.08 34.32 12.81
C PHE A 309 20.87 35.63 12.92
N ASN A 310 22.13 35.58 13.33
CA ASN A 310 22.91 36.77 13.65
C ASN A 310 22.90 37.81 12.52
N GLY A 311 22.68 39.08 12.86
CA GLY A 311 22.55 40.16 11.86
C GLY A 311 23.86 40.58 11.19
N GLN A 312 24.96 39.85 11.42
CA GLN A 312 26.29 40.17 10.88
C GLN A 312 26.48 39.58 9.48
N SER A 313 25.81 38.47 9.17
CA SER A 313 25.82 37.86 7.84
C SER A 313 24.62 38.33 7.01
N PRO A 314 24.79 38.60 5.70
CA PRO A 314 23.70 39.01 4.82
C PRO A 314 22.70 37.88 4.52
N GLN A 315 23.10 36.63 4.76
CA GLN A 315 22.30 35.42 4.58
C GLN A 315 22.81 34.31 5.50
N HIS A 316 21.94 33.36 5.82
CA HIS A 316 22.31 32.09 6.46
C HIS A 316 21.83 30.92 5.62
N SER A 317 22.69 29.93 5.36
CA SER A 317 22.30 28.71 4.65
C SER A 317 21.98 27.57 5.63
N PHE A 318 20.90 26.86 5.37
CA PHE A 318 20.42 25.73 6.16
C PHE A 318 20.38 24.50 5.27
N SER A 319 21.28 23.56 5.50
CA SER A 319 21.37 22.31 4.75
C SER A 319 21.08 21.12 5.65
N LEU A 320 20.16 20.26 5.22
CA LEU A 320 19.78 19.05 5.92
C LEU A 320 20.20 17.84 5.10
N MET A 321 20.95 16.93 5.71
CA MET A 321 21.33 15.65 5.13
C MET A 321 20.56 14.51 5.79
N TRP A 322 19.92 13.67 4.98
CA TRP A 322 19.25 12.43 5.37
C TRP A 322 19.84 11.24 4.58
N GLY A 323 20.81 10.54 5.15
CA GLY A 323 21.56 9.51 4.42
C GLY A 323 22.28 10.13 3.21
N ASP A 324 21.94 9.69 2.00
CA ASP A 324 22.48 10.22 0.74
C ASP A 324 21.65 11.40 0.17
N VAL A 325 20.53 11.74 0.81
CA VAL A 325 19.64 12.82 0.37
C VAL A 325 20.02 14.12 1.07
N GLN A 326 20.12 15.21 0.32
CA GLN A 326 20.36 16.54 0.89
C GLN A 326 19.30 17.53 0.39
N LYS A 327 18.88 18.45 1.26
CA LYS A 327 18.09 19.62 0.87
C LYS A 327 18.59 20.87 1.58
N GLU A 328 18.69 21.98 0.85
CA GLU A 328 19.20 23.25 1.37
C GLU A 328 18.24 24.41 1.07
N CYS A 329 18.14 25.36 1.99
CA CYS A 329 17.48 26.65 1.77
C CYS A 329 18.32 27.79 2.36
N VAL A 330 18.14 29.01 1.86
CA VAL A 330 18.93 30.19 2.26
C VAL A 330 18.00 31.28 2.80
N LEU A 331 18.22 31.71 4.03
CA LEU A 331 17.47 32.77 4.68
C LEU A 331 18.24 34.09 4.58
N TYR A 332 17.76 35.00 3.74
CA TYR A 332 18.33 36.34 3.57
C TYR A 332 17.98 37.26 4.74
N GLN A 333 18.82 38.26 4.98
CA GLN A 333 18.58 39.32 5.95
C GLN A 333 17.28 40.08 5.61
N GLY A 334 16.47 40.36 6.63
CA GLY A 334 15.17 41.04 6.48
C GLY A 334 14.00 40.12 6.09
N LEU A 335 14.26 38.92 5.59
CA LEU A 335 13.21 37.91 5.37
C LEU A 335 12.85 37.19 6.68
N LYS A 336 11.56 36.89 6.83
CA LYS A 336 11.00 36.20 8.00
C LYS A 336 11.12 34.68 7.91
N GLU A 337 11.22 34.16 6.69
CA GLU A 337 11.26 32.72 6.43
C GLU A 337 11.94 32.42 5.10
N SER A 338 12.35 31.17 4.95
CA SER A 338 12.91 30.61 3.71
C SER A 338 12.55 29.13 3.62
N TRP A 339 12.50 28.60 2.42
CA TRP A 339 12.18 27.20 2.19
C TRP A 339 12.84 26.65 0.93
N CYS A 340 12.86 25.33 0.85
CA CYS A 340 13.10 24.56 -0.36
C CYS A 340 12.05 23.45 -0.36
N GLN A 341 11.21 23.38 -1.39
CA GLN A 341 10.16 22.37 -1.52
C GLN A 341 10.29 21.70 -2.88
N ASP A 342 10.16 20.37 -2.89
CA ASP A 342 9.90 19.58 -4.07
C ASP A 342 8.58 20.04 -4.70
N SER A 343 8.64 20.64 -5.89
CA SER A 343 7.45 20.97 -6.68
C SER A 343 6.77 19.68 -7.13
N ALA A 344 5.47 19.53 -6.89
CA ALA A 344 4.72 18.36 -7.36
C ALA A 344 4.72 18.25 -8.89
N THR A 345 4.91 19.37 -9.58
CA THR A 345 5.08 19.44 -11.03
C THR A 345 6.46 18.94 -11.45
N ASP A 346 7.54 19.48 -10.88
CA ASP A 346 8.92 19.17 -11.31
C ASP A 346 9.32 17.75 -10.91
N GLU A 347 8.94 17.32 -9.71
CA GLU A 347 9.16 15.96 -9.20
C GLU A 347 8.16 14.94 -9.77
N GLN A 348 7.26 15.39 -10.65
CA GLN A 348 6.26 14.56 -11.28
C GLN A 348 5.51 13.72 -10.24
N LEU A 349 5.00 14.34 -9.17
CA LEU A 349 4.35 13.64 -8.04
C LEU A 349 2.92 13.19 -8.37
N PHE A 350 2.17 14.04 -9.07
CA PHE A 350 0.75 13.79 -9.40
C PHE A 350 0.47 13.61 -10.88
N ARG A 351 1.39 14.07 -11.73
CA ARG A 351 1.44 13.89 -13.19
C ARG A 351 2.83 13.41 -13.55
N MET A 352 2.96 12.57 -14.58
CA MET A 352 4.25 12.17 -15.12
C MET A 352 4.33 12.73 -16.54
N GLU A 353 5.49 13.24 -16.91
CA GLU A 353 5.70 13.69 -18.29
C GLU A 353 5.62 12.49 -19.22
N LEU A 354 4.82 12.63 -20.27
CA LEU A 354 4.62 11.57 -21.26
C LEU A 354 5.46 11.91 -22.48
N SER A 355 6.21 10.92 -22.97
CA SER A 355 6.74 10.94 -24.33
C SER A 355 5.60 11.03 -25.35
N MET A 356 5.95 11.40 -26.58
CA MET A 356 4.97 11.45 -27.67
C MET A 356 4.37 10.06 -27.94
N GLU A 357 5.21 9.02 -27.90
CA GLU A 357 4.84 7.63 -28.10
C GLU A 357 3.86 7.17 -27.02
N LYS A 358 4.20 7.36 -25.73
CA LYS A 358 3.34 6.97 -24.61
C LYS A 358 2.03 7.74 -24.60
N SER A 359 2.06 9.04 -24.86
CA SER A 359 0.85 9.86 -24.97
C SER A 359 -0.09 9.34 -26.07
N THR A 360 0.46 8.97 -27.22
CA THR A 360 -0.32 8.42 -28.34
C THR A 360 -0.96 7.08 -27.99
N VAL A 361 -0.22 6.17 -27.34
CA VAL A 361 -0.74 4.88 -26.90
C VAL A 361 -1.87 5.05 -25.89
N LEU A 362 -1.68 5.89 -24.86
CA LEU A 362 -2.70 6.12 -23.83
C LEU A 362 -3.96 6.81 -24.40
N GLN A 363 -3.80 7.71 -25.37
CA GLN A 363 -4.95 8.32 -26.05
C GLN A 363 -5.71 7.29 -26.90
N SER A 364 -5.00 6.41 -27.61
CA SER A 364 -5.60 5.30 -28.37
C SER A 364 -6.38 4.34 -27.46
N GLU A 365 -5.80 3.98 -26.31
CA GLU A 365 -6.48 3.17 -25.29
C GLU A 365 -7.72 3.86 -24.73
N LEU A 366 -7.65 5.18 -24.49
CA LEU A 366 -8.78 5.95 -23.99
C LEU A 366 -9.96 5.93 -24.98
N GLU A 367 -9.70 6.14 -26.27
CA GLU A 367 -10.76 6.06 -27.28
C GLU A 367 -11.33 4.64 -27.39
N SER A 368 -10.46 3.62 -27.38
CA SER A 368 -10.90 2.22 -27.39
C SER A 368 -11.77 1.88 -26.16
N CYS A 369 -11.43 2.42 -24.98
CA CYS A 369 -12.24 2.22 -23.78
C CYS A 369 -13.60 2.93 -23.89
N LYS A 370 -13.68 4.11 -24.51
CA LYS A 370 -14.97 4.78 -24.75
C LYS A 370 -15.85 3.99 -25.72
N GLU A 371 -15.28 3.40 -26.77
CA GLU A 371 -16.01 2.49 -27.66
C GLU A 371 -16.53 1.26 -26.92
N LEU A 372 -15.71 0.68 -26.03
CA LEU A 372 -16.17 -0.42 -25.17
C LEU A 372 -17.26 0.00 -24.19
N GLN A 373 -17.20 1.23 -23.66
CA GLN A 373 -18.27 1.77 -22.82
C GLN A 373 -19.59 1.88 -23.60
N ASP A 374 -19.57 2.26 -24.88
CA ASP A 374 -20.78 2.30 -25.70
C ASP A 374 -21.42 0.91 -25.87
N LEU A 375 -20.60 -0.15 -25.89
CA LEU A 375 -21.04 -1.54 -25.97
C LEU A 375 -21.48 -2.10 -24.60
N GLU A 376 -20.74 -1.77 -23.54
CA GLU A 376 -20.94 -2.23 -22.16
C GLU A 376 -20.99 -1.04 -21.18
N PRO A 377 -22.11 -0.30 -21.13
CA PRO A 377 -22.20 0.97 -20.39
C PRO A 377 -22.01 0.84 -18.87
N ASP A 378 -22.30 -0.34 -18.33
CA ASP A 378 -22.19 -0.64 -16.90
C ASP A 378 -20.88 -1.34 -16.52
N ASN A 379 -19.93 -1.47 -17.47
CA ASN A 379 -18.63 -2.07 -17.17
C ASN A 379 -17.79 -1.14 -16.27
N LYS A 380 -17.88 -1.38 -14.97
CA LYS A 380 -17.17 -0.63 -13.92
C LYS A 380 -15.65 -0.57 -14.10
N TRP A 381 -15.04 -1.59 -14.71
CA TRP A 381 -13.60 -1.64 -14.92
C TRP A 381 -13.20 -0.72 -16.05
N CYS A 382 -13.93 -0.76 -17.17
CA CYS A 382 -13.77 0.16 -18.28
C CYS A 382 -13.93 1.62 -17.83
N LEU A 383 -15.02 1.94 -17.10
CA LEU A 383 -15.27 3.29 -16.56
C LEU A 383 -14.15 3.78 -15.64
N LEU A 384 -13.64 2.92 -14.74
CA LEU A 384 -12.53 3.27 -13.87
C LEU A 384 -11.24 3.48 -14.68
N THR A 385 -10.97 2.64 -15.68
CA THR A 385 -9.79 2.78 -16.54
C THR A 385 -9.84 4.07 -17.36
N ILE A 386 -11.00 4.47 -17.87
CA ILE A 386 -11.18 5.78 -18.52
C ILE A 386 -10.76 6.92 -17.59
N ILE A 387 -11.22 6.92 -16.33
CA ILE A 387 -10.82 7.90 -15.31
C ILE A 387 -9.30 7.92 -15.12
N LEU A 388 -8.66 6.74 -15.05
CA LEU A 388 -7.23 6.61 -14.86
C LEU A 388 -6.43 7.08 -16.08
N LEU A 389 -6.91 6.82 -17.29
CA LEU A 389 -6.29 7.27 -18.55
C LEU A 389 -6.41 8.79 -18.71
N LEU A 390 -7.59 9.36 -18.47
CA LEU A 390 -7.79 10.82 -18.46
C LEU A 390 -6.82 11.50 -17.49
N ARG A 391 -6.66 10.90 -16.30
CA ARG A 391 -5.70 11.37 -15.30
C ARG A 391 -4.24 11.22 -15.75
N ALA A 392 -3.89 10.11 -16.39
CA ALA A 392 -2.53 9.87 -16.86
C ALA A 392 -2.13 10.85 -17.98
N LEU A 393 -3.05 11.15 -18.90
CA LEU A 393 -2.86 12.07 -20.02
C LEU A 393 -2.72 13.52 -19.56
N ASP A 394 -3.79 14.06 -18.95
CA ASP A 394 -3.79 15.41 -18.40
C ASP A 394 -4.93 15.59 -17.37
N PRO A 395 -4.61 15.58 -16.07
CA PRO A 395 -5.63 15.63 -15.04
C PRO A 395 -6.31 17.01 -14.91
N LEU A 396 -5.68 18.08 -15.40
CA LEU A 396 -6.22 19.44 -15.34
C LEU A 396 -7.17 19.71 -16.51
N VAL A 397 -6.78 19.30 -17.72
CA VAL A 397 -7.61 19.43 -18.93
C VAL A 397 -8.87 18.57 -18.81
N TYR A 398 -8.73 17.32 -18.35
CA TYR A 398 -9.84 16.38 -18.26
C TYR A 398 -10.56 16.38 -16.90
N GLU A 399 -10.38 17.41 -16.07
CA GLU A 399 -11.00 17.47 -14.72
C GLU A 399 -12.52 17.31 -14.77
N LYS A 400 -13.20 18.02 -15.69
CA LYS A 400 -14.66 17.96 -15.83
C LYS A 400 -15.16 16.59 -16.27
N ASP A 401 -14.50 16.00 -17.27
CA ASP A 401 -14.85 14.69 -17.78
C ASP A 401 -14.63 13.62 -16.71
N THR A 402 -13.51 13.70 -15.99
CA THR A 402 -13.19 12.82 -14.87
C THR A 402 -14.31 12.83 -13.82
N LEU A 403 -14.80 14.01 -13.43
CA LEU A 403 -15.90 14.14 -12.47
C LEU A 403 -17.20 13.51 -12.99
N LYS A 404 -17.50 13.67 -14.28
CA LYS A 404 -18.65 13.02 -14.92
C LYS A 404 -18.53 11.49 -14.88
N TYR A 405 -17.35 10.96 -15.21
CA TYR A 405 -17.12 9.51 -15.17
C TYR A 405 -17.19 8.95 -13.75
N PHE A 406 -16.75 9.69 -12.72
CA PHE A 406 -16.97 9.28 -11.34
C PHE A 406 -18.47 9.14 -11.01
N GLN A 407 -19.31 10.05 -11.48
CA GLN A 407 -20.76 9.95 -11.28
C GLN A 407 -21.34 8.71 -11.98
N THR A 408 -20.97 8.46 -13.24
CA THR A 408 -21.40 7.26 -13.98
C THR A 408 -20.94 5.98 -13.28
N LEU A 409 -19.67 5.92 -12.86
CA LEU A 409 -19.11 4.76 -12.17
C LEU A 409 -19.77 4.51 -10.82
N LYS A 410 -20.15 5.56 -10.07
CA LYS A 410 -20.90 5.40 -8.82
C LYS A 410 -22.28 4.78 -9.04
N VAL A 411 -22.93 5.07 -10.16
CA VAL A 411 -24.22 4.47 -10.53
C VAL A 411 -24.04 3.00 -10.92
N ALA A 412 -23.03 2.68 -11.74
CA ALA A 412 -22.70 1.31 -12.14
C ALA A 412 -22.17 0.46 -10.96
N ASP A 413 -21.57 1.11 -9.96
CA ASP A 413 -20.92 0.46 -8.83
C ASP A 413 -21.28 1.06 -7.45
N PRO A 414 -22.54 0.91 -7.00
CA PRO A 414 -23.03 1.59 -5.81
C PRO A 414 -22.35 1.09 -4.53
N MET A 415 -21.91 -0.18 -4.48
CA MET A 415 -21.27 -0.74 -3.28
C MET A 415 -19.89 -0.12 -3.01
N ARG A 416 -19.27 0.54 -4.00
CA ARG A 416 -17.96 1.21 -3.87
C ARG A 416 -18.06 2.73 -3.87
N THR A 417 -19.25 3.29 -3.72
CA THR A 417 -19.52 4.74 -3.63
C THR A 417 -18.54 5.50 -2.73
N ALA A 418 -18.34 5.05 -1.49
CA ALA A 418 -17.43 5.72 -0.55
C ALA A 418 -15.97 5.73 -1.04
N TYR A 419 -15.50 4.59 -1.55
CA TYR A 419 -14.17 4.49 -2.15
C TYR A 419 -13.99 5.44 -3.34
N LEU A 420 -15.01 5.54 -4.20
CA LEU A 420 -14.98 6.41 -5.38
C LEU A 420 -15.00 7.88 -5.00
N ASP A 421 -15.75 8.26 -3.97
CA ASP A 421 -15.75 9.63 -3.44
C ASP A 421 -14.41 10.00 -2.83
N ASP A 422 -13.77 9.08 -2.11
CA ASP A 422 -12.42 9.29 -1.56
C ASP A 422 -11.36 9.40 -2.66
N LEU A 423 -11.43 8.55 -3.68
CA LEU A 423 -10.53 8.61 -4.84
C LEU A 423 -10.71 9.92 -5.63
N ARG A 424 -11.95 10.36 -5.81
CA ARG A 424 -12.26 11.65 -6.44
C ARG A 424 -11.74 12.82 -5.62
N SER A 425 -11.90 12.77 -4.30
CA SER A 425 -11.38 13.79 -3.37
C SER A 425 -9.86 13.90 -3.48
N LYS A 426 -9.17 12.75 -3.50
CA LYS A 426 -7.73 12.67 -3.76
C LYS A 426 -7.36 13.34 -5.09
N PHE A 427 -8.06 13.00 -6.17
CA PHE A 427 -7.76 13.56 -7.50
C PHE A 427 -7.98 15.06 -7.59
N LEU A 428 -9.04 15.57 -6.96
CA LEU A 428 -9.29 17.00 -6.88
C LEU A 428 -8.22 17.73 -6.08
N MET A 429 -7.81 17.19 -4.93
CA MET A 429 -6.72 17.80 -4.15
C MET A 429 -5.42 17.86 -4.95
N GLU A 430 -5.05 16.78 -5.64
CA GLU A 430 -3.88 16.75 -6.51
C GLU A 430 -3.97 17.85 -7.60
N ASN A 431 -5.12 18.00 -8.26
CA ASN A 431 -5.33 19.04 -9.27
C ASN A 431 -5.18 20.45 -8.72
N TYR A 432 -5.72 20.70 -7.53
CA TYR A 432 -5.69 22.02 -6.92
C TYR A 432 -4.32 22.37 -6.33
N ILE A 433 -3.54 21.37 -5.90
CA ILE A 433 -2.12 21.56 -5.56
C ILE A 433 -1.34 21.98 -6.81
N LEU A 434 -1.53 21.30 -7.95
CA LEU A 434 -0.87 21.69 -9.21
C LEU A 434 -1.27 23.12 -9.65
N LYS A 435 -2.56 23.48 -9.52
CA LYS A 435 -3.04 24.83 -9.83
C LYS A 435 -2.43 25.89 -8.91
N MET A 436 -2.28 25.57 -7.62
CA MET A 436 -1.65 26.44 -6.62
C MET A 436 -0.16 26.66 -6.94
N GLU A 437 0.57 25.59 -7.25
CA GLU A 437 1.98 25.65 -7.68
C GLU A 437 2.15 26.49 -8.96
N TYR A 438 1.31 26.25 -9.97
CA TYR A 438 1.36 27.01 -11.22
C TYR A 438 1.12 28.51 -11.03
N ALA A 439 0.27 28.88 -10.08
CA ALA A 439 -0.02 30.27 -9.74
C ALA A 439 1.03 30.89 -8.79
N ASP A 440 1.98 30.11 -8.27
CA ASP A 440 2.97 30.50 -7.26
C ASP A 440 2.33 31.19 -6.04
N VAL A 441 1.22 30.61 -5.55
CA VAL A 441 0.49 31.10 -4.38
C VAL A 441 0.51 30.09 -3.25
N ARG A 442 0.32 30.57 -2.02
CA ARG A 442 0.24 29.74 -0.80
C ARG A 442 -1.18 29.63 -0.26
N VAL A 443 -2.15 29.84 -1.13
CA VAL A 443 -3.59 29.83 -0.83
C VAL A 443 -4.21 28.68 -1.60
N LEU A 444 -4.88 27.78 -0.87
CA LEU A 444 -5.53 26.60 -1.46
C LEU A 444 -7.03 26.66 -1.19
N ASP A 445 -7.80 26.93 -2.25
CA ASP A 445 -9.26 26.91 -2.21
C ASP A 445 -9.81 25.59 -2.77
N LEU A 446 -10.34 24.78 -1.86
CA LEU A 446 -10.99 23.50 -2.10
C LEU A 446 -12.47 23.54 -1.70
N SER A 447 -13.07 24.73 -1.67
CA SER A 447 -14.48 24.88 -1.32
C SER A 447 -15.42 24.33 -2.40
N ARG A 448 -16.55 23.75 -1.99
CA ARG A 448 -17.59 23.21 -2.91
C ARG A 448 -17.03 22.17 -3.88
N LYS A 449 -16.28 21.20 -3.35
CA LYS A 449 -15.65 20.10 -4.12
C LYS A 449 -16.15 18.72 -3.69
N ASP A 450 -17.19 18.67 -2.88
CA ASP A 450 -17.77 17.44 -2.31
C ASP A 450 -16.71 16.54 -1.63
N LEU A 451 -15.63 17.12 -1.08
CA LEU A 451 -14.54 16.31 -0.51
C LEU A 451 -15.03 15.46 0.66
N THR A 452 -14.73 14.17 0.65
CA THR A 452 -15.03 13.22 1.74
C THR A 452 -13.81 12.93 2.61
N VAL A 453 -12.61 13.10 2.07
CA VAL A 453 -11.33 12.87 2.75
C VAL A 453 -10.27 13.87 2.28
N LEU A 454 -9.30 14.17 3.16
CA LEU A 454 -8.11 14.95 2.82
C LEU A 454 -6.92 14.03 2.51
N CYS A 455 -6.20 14.32 1.43
CA CYS A 455 -5.02 13.59 0.96
C CYS A 455 -3.86 14.57 0.73
N HIS A 456 -2.63 14.05 0.69
CA HIS A 456 -1.41 14.81 0.33
C HIS A 456 -1.15 16.06 1.17
N LEU A 457 -1.51 16.01 2.46
CA LEU A 457 -1.27 17.10 3.40
C LEU A 457 0.23 17.37 3.62
N ASP A 458 1.08 16.39 3.32
CA ASP A 458 2.54 16.50 3.28
C ASP A 458 3.05 17.52 2.25
N GLN A 459 2.27 17.81 1.20
CA GLN A 459 2.61 18.83 0.20
C GLN A 459 2.19 20.25 0.61
N LEU A 460 1.47 20.39 1.72
CA LEU A 460 0.83 21.65 2.11
C LEU A 460 1.56 22.40 3.23
N LEU A 461 2.80 22.02 3.57
CA LEU A 461 3.57 22.60 4.68
C LEU A 461 3.61 24.14 4.62
N LEU A 462 3.77 24.68 3.40
CA LEU A 462 3.88 26.11 3.15
C LEU A 462 2.54 26.84 3.03
N VAL A 463 1.40 26.14 2.94
CA VAL A 463 0.09 26.79 2.75
C VAL A 463 -0.23 27.71 3.93
N THR A 464 -0.65 28.94 3.64
CA THR A 464 -1.03 29.94 4.65
C THR A 464 -2.54 30.06 4.78
N HIS A 465 -3.30 29.85 3.72
CA HIS A 465 -4.76 29.92 3.73
C HIS A 465 -5.34 28.66 3.09
N LEU A 466 -6.19 27.95 3.82
CA LEU A 466 -6.85 26.74 3.35
C LEU A 466 -8.37 26.88 3.51
N ASN A 467 -9.09 26.83 2.39
CA ASN A 467 -10.54 26.83 2.38
C ASN A 467 -11.08 25.45 2.01
N LEU A 468 -11.71 24.78 2.97
CA LEU A 468 -12.37 23.48 2.86
C LEU A 468 -13.90 23.60 2.98
N SER A 469 -14.45 24.80 2.85
CA SER A 469 -15.88 25.05 3.12
C SER A 469 -16.80 24.37 2.11
N HIS A 470 -17.99 23.97 2.54
CA HIS A 470 -19.01 23.31 1.73
C HIS A 470 -18.49 22.00 1.10
N ASN A 471 -18.01 21.09 1.94
CA ASN A 471 -17.60 19.73 1.57
C ASN A 471 -18.34 18.71 2.47
N LEU A 472 -17.93 17.44 2.44
CA LEU A 472 -18.56 16.33 3.16
C LEU A 472 -17.59 15.73 4.21
N LEU A 473 -16.66 16.54 4.72
CA LEU A 473 -15.66 16.10 5.70
C LEU A 473 -16.33 15.83 7.05
N ARG A 474 -15.98 14.71 7.68
CA ARG A 474 -16.48 14.34 9.02
C ARG A 474 -15.50 14.62 10.15
N SER A 475 -14.22 14.70 9.83
CA SER A 475 -13.16 15.00 10.77
C SER A 475 -11.97 15.64 10.07
N LEU A 476 -11.15 16.34 10.85
CA LEU A 476 -9.84 16.82 10.41
C LEU A 476 -8.78 15.79 10.85
N PRO A 477 -7.99 15.21 9.92
CA PRO A 477 -7.05 14.15 10.26
C PRO A 477 -5.83 14.69 11.04
N PRO A 478 -5.19 13.88 11.90
CA PRO A 478 -3.94 14.27 12.59
C PRO A 478 -2.81 14.72 11.67
N ALA A 479 -2.81 14.27 10.41
CA ALA A 479 -1.88 14.72 9.39
C ALA A 479 -1.99 16.22 9.07
N LEU A 480 -3.07 16.92 9.47
CA LEU A 480 -3.20 18.36 9.28
C LEU A 480 -2.15 19.16 10.07
N ALA A 481 -1.56 18.59 11.13
CA ALA A 481 -0.45 19.17 11.87
C ALA A 481 0.81 19.46 11.01
N MET A 482 0.88 18.91 9.79
CA MET A 482 1.94 19.18 8.82
C MET A 482 1.90 20.62 8.26
N LEU A 483 0.75 21.29 8.28
CA LEU A 483 0.55 22.63 7.70
C LEU A 483 1.09 23.73 8.62
N ARG A 484 2.42 23.76 8.82
CA ARG A 484 3.08 24.64 9.79
C ARG A 484 2.94 26.13 9.49
N CYS A 485 2.69 26.48 8.23
CA CYS A 485 2.51 27.86 7.82
C CYS A 485 1.05 28.34 7.83
N LEU A 486 0.09 27.48 8.21
CA LEU A 486 -1.33 27.81 8.11
C LEU A 486 -1.72 28.92 9.08
N GLU A 487 -2.32 29.98 8.55
CA GLU A 487 -2.79 31.16 9.28
C GLU A 487 -4.31 31.19 9.32
N VAL A 488 -4.98 30.84 8.21
CA VAL A 488 -6.44 30.85 8.09
C VAL A 488 -6.92 29.48 7.62
N LEU A 489 -7.84 28.89 8.39
CA LEU A 489 -8.50 27.64 8.06
C LEU A 489 -10.02 27.82 8.07
N GLN A 490 -10.65 27.66 6.91
CA GLN A 490 -12.10 27.72 6.75
C GLN A 490 -12.64 26.31 6.47
N VAL A 491 -13.54 25.82 7.29
CA VAL A 491 -14.12 24.47 7.19
C VAL A 491 -15.65 24.52 7.34
N ASP A 492 -16.26 25.63 6.92
CA ASP A 492 -17.68 25.87 7.11
C ASP A 492 -18.54 24.90 6.29
N GLY A 493 -19.75 24.54 6.74
CA GLY A 493 -20.67 23.73 5.94
C GLY A 493 -20.13 22.33 5.63
N ASN A 494 -19.62 21.64 6.65
CA ASN A 494 -19.16 20.25 6.59
C ASN A 494 -19.93 19.41 7.64
N ALA A 495 -19.50 18.18 7.88
CA ALA A 495 -20.04 17.30 8.92
C ALA A 495 -19.03 17.06 10.05
N ILE A 496 -18.19 18.06 10.39
CA ILE A 496 -17.11 17.89 11.37
C ILE A 496 -17.69 17.63 12.76
N GLU A 497 -17.33 16.49 13.33
CA GLU A 497 -17.71 16.09 14.70
C GLU A 497 -16.61 16.39 15.73
N SER A 498 -15.35 16.50 15.28
CA SER A 498 -14.17 16.75 16.12
C SER A 498 -13.04 17.41 15.34
N VAL A 499 -12.25 18.25 16.02
CA VAL A 499 -11.05 18.93 15.48
C VAL A 499 -9.75 18.37 16.05
N GLU A 500 -9.74 17.09 16.44
CA GLU A 500 -8.54 16.42 16.99
C GLU A 500 -7.29 16.55 16.09
N GLY A 501 -7.47 16.66 14.77
CA GLY A 501 -6.36 16.87 13.84
C GLY A 501 -5.76 18.28 13.83
N VAL A 502 -6.48 19.26 14.36
CA VAL A 502 -6.00 20.64 14.52
C VAL A 502 -5.23 20.73 15.84
N VAL A 503 -3.97 20.33 15.79
CA VAL A 503 -3.08 20.31 16.96
C VAL A 503 -1.75 20.97 16.62
N ASN A 504 -1.25 21.81 17.54
CA ASN A 504 0.06 22.44 17.47
C ASN A 504 0.35 23.20 16.16
N LEU A 505 -0.67 23.81 15.53
CA LEU A 505 -0.46 24.69 14.38
C LEU A 505 0.08 26.05 14.85
N PRO A 506 1.36 26.38 14.60
CA PRO A 506 2.05 27.48 15.29
C PRO A 506 1.63 28.87 14.79
N ARG A 507 1.03 28.93 13.60
CA ARG A 507 0.65 30.18 12.94
C ARG A 507 -0.85 30.38 12.77
N LEU A 508 -1.67 29.39 13.15
CA LEU A 508 -3.12 29.45 12.96
C LEU A 508 -3.68 30.60 13.79
N GLN A 509 -4.30 31.56 13.11
CA GLN A 509 -4.89 32.78 13.69
C GLN A 509 -6.40 32.74 13.60
N GLU A 510 -6.94 32.25 12.48
CA GLU A 510 -8.38 32.23 12.21
C GLU A 510 -8.85 30.82 11.88
N LEU A 511 -9.84 30.34 12.62
CA LEU A 511 -10.51 29.06 12.38
C LEU A 511 -12.01 29.27 12.27
N SER A 512 -12.58 28.96 11.12
CA SER A 512 -14.02 28.96 10.88
C SER A 512 -14.53 27.53 10.75
N LEU A 513 -15.50 27.18 11.61
CA LEU A 513 -16.15 25.87 11.71
C LEU A 513 -17.67 26.03 11.68
N CYS A 514 -18.19 27.10 11.08
CA CYS A 514 -19.62 27.37 11.06
C CYS A 514 -20.38 26.27 10.33
N ASP A 515 -21.61 25.96 10.76
CA ASP A 515 -22.45 24.95 10.10
C ASP A 515 -21.77 23.57 10.02
N ASN A 516 -21.45 23.00 11.19
CA ASN A 516 -20.85 21.67 11.37
C ASN A 516 -21.63 20.85 12.42
N SER A 517 -21.14 19.66 12.75
CA SER A 517 -21.79 18.70 13.66
C SER A 517 -21.13 18.62 15.04
N LEU A 518 -20.52 19.72 15.52
CA LEU A 518 -19.85 19.75 16.81
C LEU A 518 -20.88 19.78 17.95
N GLN A 519 -20.93 18.70 18.74
CA GLN A 519 -21.96 18.55 19.79
C GLN A 519 -21.55 19.10 21.15
N HIS A 520 -20.26 19.06 21.50
CA HIS A 520 -19.77 19.40 22.84
C HIS A 520 -18.48 20.24 22.79
N PRO A 521 -18.27 21.19 23.73
CA PRO A 521 -17.02 21.98 23.81
C PRO A 521 -15.74 21.15 23.89
N LEU A 522 -15.80 19.95 24.49
CA LEU A 522 -14.66 19.03 24.59
C LEU A 522 -14.07 18.65 23.21
N ALA A 523 -14.90 18.64 22.16
CA ALA A 523 -14.45 18.36 20.79
C ALA A 523 -13.42 19.39 20.27
N LEU A 524 -13.31 20.55 20.91
CA LEU A 524 -12.42 21.66 20.56
C LEU A 524 -11.19 21.76 21.46
N GLN A 525 -10.98 20.83 22.40
CA GLN A 525 -9.91 20.89 23.40
C GLN A 525 -8.51 21.00 22.78
N THR A 526 -8.28 20.36 21.63
CA THR A 526 -6.99 20.38 20.94
C THR A 526 -6.58 21.78 20.46
N LEU A 527 -7.54 22.69 20.26
CA LEU A 527 -7.25 24.06 19.85
C LEU A 527 -6.49 24.86 20.91
N ALA A 528 -6.52 24.45 22.18
CA ALA A 528 -5.71 25.06 23.24
C ALA A 528 -4.19 24.98 22.95
N SER A 529 -3.79 24.06 22.08
CA SER A 529 -2.40 23.86 21.66
C SER A 529 -1.96 24.81 20.52
N CYS A 530 -2.88 25.59 19.93
CA CYS A 530 -2.59 26.56 18.88
C CYS A 530 -2.25 27.92 19.50
N PRO A 531 -0.97 28.35 19.52
CA PRO A 531 -0.53 29.49 20.33
C PRO A 531 -0.98 30.86 19.81
N LYS A 532 -1.41 30.96 18.54
CA LYS A 532 -1.77 32.22 17.88
C LYS A 532 -3.23 32.35 17.49
N LEU A 533 -4.06 31.36 17.86
CA LEU A 533 -5.47 31.35 17.49
C LEU A 533 -6.19 32.51 18.20
N SER A 534 -6.71 33.47 17.44
CA SER A 534 -7.35 34.68 17.95
C SER A 534 -8.83 34.77 17.57
N LEU A 535 -9.22 34.19 16.43
CA LEU A 535 -10.60 34.16 15.96
C LEU A 535 -11.08 32.72 15.75
N LEU A 536 -12.14 32.35 16.46
CA LEU A 536 -12.82 31.07 16.33
C LEU A 536 -14.30 31.30 16.03
N SER A 537 -14.79 30.81 14.89
CA SER A 537 -16.21 30.90 14.52
C SER A 537 -16.87 29.52 14.55
N LEU A 538 -17.91 29.38 15.37
CA LEU A 538 -18.64 28.14 15.66
C LEU A 538 -20.13 28.25 15.34
N GLU A 539 -20.58 29.35 14.74
CA GLU A 539 -21.99 29.63 14.50
C GLU A 539 -22.69 28.44 13.81
N ARG A 540 -23.94 28.17 14.19
CA ARG A 540 -24.74 27.07 13.64
C ARG A 540 -24.17 25.67 13.90
N ASN A 541 -23.43 25.47 15.00
CA ASN A 541 -23.14 24.14 15.53
C ASN A 541 -24.11 23.75 16.66
N PRO A 542 -24.41 22.46 16.86
CA PRO A 542 -25.25 22.00 17.98
C PRO A 542 -24.76 22.46 19.36
N LEU A 543 -23.44 22.54 19.60
CA LEU A 543 -22.89 23.01 20.87
C LEU A 543 -23.31 24.44 21.23
N CYS A 544 -23.61 25.30 20.25
CA CYS A 544 -24.00 26.69 20.48
C CYS A 544 -25.41 26.80 21.11
N GLN A 545 -26.18 25.71 21.11
CA GLN A 545 -27.48 25.63 21.79
C GLN A 545 -27.35 25.29 23.28
N LEU A 546 -26.15 24.90 23.74
CA LEU A 546 -25.90 24.55 25.14
C LEU A 546 -25.67 25.84 25.95
N GLU A 547 -26.44 26.03 27.03
CA GLU A 547 -26.34 27.24 27.88
C GLU A 547 -24.93 27.43 28.48
N ALA A 548 -24.24 26.34 28.83
CA ALA A 548 -22.90 26.38 29.42
C ALA A 548 -21.75 26.48 28.40
N ALA A 549 -22.01 26.31 27.10
CA ALA A 549 -20.93 26.23 26.10
C ALA A 549 -20.04 27.48 26.04
N PRO A 550 -20.55 28.73 26.06
CA PRO A 550 -19.69 29.90 26.01
C PRO A 550 -18.70 30.00 27.19
N GLU A 551 -19.14 29.64 28.40
CA GLU A 551 -18.30 29.65 29.60
C GLU A 551 -17.25 28.54 29.56
N GLU A 552 -17.65 27.33 29.17
CA GLU A 552 -16.73 26.19 29.01
C GLU A 552 -15.67 26.47 27.94
N LEU A 553 -16.06 27.04 26.80
CA LEU A 553 -15.13 27.41 25.72
C LEU A 553 -14.14 28.48 26.17
N ARG A 554 -14.59 29.50 26.90
CA ARG A 554 -13.71 30.53 27.48
C ARG A 554 -12.72 29.93 28.48
N ALA A 555 -13.15 28.98 29.29
CA ALA A 555 -12.29 28.30 30.26
C ALA A 555 -11.26 27.38 29.57
N MET A 556 -11.66 26.69 28.49
CA MET A 556 -10.79 25.80 27.73
C MET A 556 -9.83 26.53 26.79
N LEU A 557 -10.26 27.64 26.21
CA LEU A 557 -9.53 28.42 25.19
C LEU A 557 -9.32 29.87 25.65
N PRO A 558 -8.62 30.10 26.79
CA PRO A 558 -8.50 31.44 27.37
C PRO A 558 -7.71 32.42 26.51
N ASN A 559 -6.88 31.91 25.60
CA ASN A 559 -6.02 32.73 24.73
C ASN A 559 -6.69 33.14 23.41
N VAL A 560 -7.94 32.71 23.16
CA VAL A 560 -8.67 33.06 21.93
C VAL A 560 -9.46 34.34 22.16
N ASP A 561 -9.05 35.43 21.49
CA ASP A 561 -9.62 36.77 21.68
C ASP A 561 -11.13 36.84 21.37
N ARG A 562 -11.55 36.19 20.28
CA ARG A 562 -12.91 36.26 19.75
C ARG A 562 -13.43 34.87 19.41
N ILE A 563 -14.44 34.44 20.17
CA ILE A 563 -15.21 33.21 19.90
C ILE A 563 -16.62 33.65 19.49
N LEU A 564 -17.03 33.30 18.27
CA LEU A 564 -18.37 33.54 17.74
C LEU A 564 -19.17 32.24 17.83
N THR A 565 -20.25 32.22 18.60
CA THR A 565 -21.10 31.02 18.87
C THR A 565 -22.52 31.23 18.38
#